data_AF-A0A8T4PZE3-F1
#
_entry.id   AF-A0A8T4PZE3-F1
#
_cell.length_a   1.000
_cell.length_b   1.000
_cell.length_c   1.000
_cell.angle_alpha   90.00
_cell.angle_beta   90.00
_cell.angle_gamma   90.00
#
_symmetry.space_group_name_H-M   'P 1'
#
loop_
_entity.id
_entity.type
_entity.pdbx_description
1 polymer ?
#
loop_
_entity_poly.entity_id
_entity_poly.type
_entity_poly.pdbx_seq_one_letter_code
_entity_poly.pdbx_strand_id
1 'polypeptide(L)'
;MATIDDTISIHPKRIRALDEVDAIIFKIENYEKMLNCNAGVALRQNMQLGSSYIIVSENEANEGLNRPRKFEWYASFFPKSYFENLREKLKN
;
A
#
# COMPACT_ATOMS: atom_id res chain seq x y z
N MET A 1 21.42 -5.83 -1.73
CA MET A 1 19.99 -6.03 -2.02
C MET A 1 19.41 -4.66 -2.31
N ALA A 2 18.83 -4.44 -3.48
CA ALA A 2 18.12 -3.20 -3.75
C ALA A 2 16.90 -3.18 -2.81
N THR A 3 16.92 -2.32 -1.80
CA THR A 3 15.73 -1.98 -1.02
C THR A 3 14.82 -1.22 -1.95
N ILE A 4 13.89 -1.94 -2.58
CA ILE A 4 12.76 -1.30 -3.23
C ILE A 4 12.06 -0.53 -2.12
N ASP A 5 11.95 0.79 -2.30
CA ASP A 5 11.22 1.60 -1.35
C ASP A 5 9.73 1.30 -1.51
N ASP A 6 9.28 0.29 -0.75
CA ASP A 6 7.89 -0.14 -0.64
C ASP A 6 7.04 0.90 0.09
N THR A 7 7.63 2.00 0.54
CA THR A 7 6.93 3.10 1.18
C THR A 7 6.20 3.96 0.15
N ILE A 8 4.99 4.38 0.51
CA ILE A 8 4.18 5.36 -0.21
C ILE A 8 4.17 6.65 0.61
N SER A 9 4.64 7.75 0.03
CA SER A 9 4.77 9.04 0.72
C SER A 9 3.46 9.81 0.87
N ILE A 10 2.43 9.44 0.09
CA ILE A 10 1.13 10.11 0.06
C ILE A 10 0.03 9.23 0.64
N HIS A 11 -0.88 9.83 1.41
CA HIS A 11 -2.07 9.13 1.88
C HIS A 11 -2.93 8.73 0.66
N PRO A 12 -3.37 7.46 0.50
CA PRO A 12 -4.14 6.99 -0.66
C PRO A 12 -5.38 7.84 -1.00
N LYS A 13 -6.18 8.23 0.00
CA LYS A 13 -7.33 9.15 -0.17
C LYS A 13 -7.01 10.59 -0.57
N ARG A 14 -5.74 11.02 -0.55
CA ARG A 14 -5.31 12.39 -0.89
C ARG A 14 -4.67 12.49 -2.27
N ILE A 15 -4.50 11.38 -2.97
CA ILE A 15 -3.92 11.37 -4.32
C ILE A 15 -4.87 12.12 -5.25
N ARG A 16 -4.31 13.07 -6.02
CA ARG A 16 -5.06 13.92 -6.96
C ARG A 16 -4.49 13.90 -8.37
N ALA A 17 -3.26 13.42 -8.54
CA ALA A 17 -2.60 13.42 -9.83
C ALA A 17 -2.52 11.99 -10.40
N LEU A 18 -2.67 11.88 -11.72
CA LEU A 18 -2.73 10.59 -12.41
C LEU A 18 -1.38 9.86 -12.36
N ASP A 19 -0.28 10.60 -12.46
CA ASP A 19 1.10 10.12 -12.36
C ASP A 19 1.40 9.53 -10.97
N GLU A 20 0.87 10.11 -9.89
CA GLU A 20 0.98 9.56 -8.54
C GLU A 20 0.28 8.19 -8.42
N VAL A 21 -0.91 8.06 -8.99
CA VAL A 21 -1.65 6.78 -8.99
C VAL A 21 -0.92 5.74 -9.83
N ASP A 22 -0.48 6.11 -11.03
CA ASP A 22 0.24 5.22 -11.94
C ASP A 22 1.56 4.73 -11.31
N ALA A 23 2.28 5.61 -10.61
CA ALA A 23 3.49 5.23 -9.87
C ALA A 23 3.20 4.21 -8.75
N ILE A 24 2.11 4.38 -8.01
CA ILE A 24 1.71 3.45 -6.95
C ILE A 24 1.31 2.09 -7.54
N ILE A 25 0.50 2.08 -8.60
CA ILE A 25 0.11 0.84 -9.30
C ILE A 25 1.35 0.11 -9.80
N PHE A 26 2.30 0.83 -10.42
CA PHE A 26 3.55 0.24 -10.89
C PHE A 26 4.36 -0.41 -9.76
N LYS A 27 4.46 0.25 -8.59
CA LYS A 27 5.14 -0.34 -7.43
C LYS A 27 4.41 -1.60 -6.93
N ILE A 28 3.07 -1.59 -6.86
CA ILE A 28 2.27 -2.76 -6.48
C ILE A 28 2.52 -3.92 -7.44
N GLU A 29 2.42 -3.70 -8.75
CA GLU A 29 2.62 -4.74 -9.77
C GLU A 29 4.03 -5.35 -9.72
N ASN A 30 5.06 -4.54 -9.44
CA ASN A 30 6.42 -5.06 -9.27
C ASN A 30 6.52 -5.96 -8.02
N TYR A 31 5.89 -5.56 -6.92
CA TYR A 31 5.82 -6.37 -5.72
C TYR A 31 5.07 -7.69 -5.97
N GLU A 32 3.92 -7.65 -6.64
CA GLU A 32 3.13 -8.82 -7.03
C GLU A 32 3.95 -9.79 -7.89
N LYS A 33 4.70 -9.29 -8.87
CA LYS A 33 5.59 -10.10 -9.73
C LYS A 33 6.74 -10.73 -8.96
N MET A 34 7.34 -10.02 -8.01
CA MET A 34 8.49 -10.51 -7.25
C MET A 34 8.12 -11.61 -6.26
N LEU A 35 6.96 -11.49 -5.61
CA LEU A 35 6.53 -12.44 -4.59
C LEU A 35 5.44 -13.41 -5.07
N ASN A 36 5.01 -13.28 -6.33
CA ASN A 36 3.94 -14.07 -6.94
C ASN A 36 2.67 -14.09 -6.07
N CYS A 37 2.20 -12.90 -5.67
CA CYS A 37 1.06 -12.72 -4.78
C CYS A 37 0.24 -11.50 -5.18
N ASN A 38 -0.98 -11.36 -4.62
CA ASN A 38 -1.73 -10.11 -4.71
C ASN A 38 -1.24 -9.12 -3.65
N ALA A 39 -1.19 -7.84 -4.01
CA ALA A 39 -0.69 -6.80 -3.12
C ALA A 39 -1.53 -5.52 -3.13
N GLY A 40 -1.24 -4.67 -2.16
CA GLY A 40 -1.84 -3.35 -2.02
C GLY A 40 -1.07 -2.52 -1.02
N VAL A 41 -1.64 -1.38 -0.64
CA VAL A 41 -1.01 -0.45 0.30
C VAL A 41 -1.66 -0.57 1.67
N ALA A 42 -0.88 -0.89 2.69
CA ALA A 42 -1.32 -0.87 4.08
C ALA A 42 -0.90 0.41 4.79
N LEU A 43 -1.77 0.92 5.68
CA LEU A 43 -1.40 1.91 6.68
C LEU A 43 -0.80 1.17 7.88
N ARG A 44 0.53 1.19 7.98
CA ARG A 44 1.27 0.69 9.14
C ARG A 44 1.32 1.75 10.22
N GLN A 45 0.89 1.38 11.41
CA GLN A 45 1.01 2.17 12.63
C GLN A 45 2.11 1.57 13.48
N ASN A 46 3.08 2.40 13.87
CA ASN A 46 4.14 2.02 14.80
C ASN A 46 4.19 3.04 15.94
N MET A 47 4.23 2.59 17.20
CA MET A 47 4.18 3.49 18.35
C MET A 47 5.40 4.41 18.48
N GLN A 48 6.55 4.02 17.93
CA GLN A 48 7.79 4.79 18.04
C GLN A 48 8.08 5.62 16.80
N LEU A 49 7.78 5.08 15.62
CA LEU A 49 8.13 5.66 14.32
C LEU A 49 6.96 6.41 13.66
N GLY A 50 5.76 6.32 14.24
CA GLY A 50 4.56 6.90 13.68
C GLY A 50 3.94 6.05 12.57
N SER A 51 3.14 6.70 11.72
CA SER A 51 2.42 6.03 10.64
C SER A 51 3.17 6.08 9.31
N SER A 52 3.07 4.99 8.55
CA SER A 52 3.64 4.90 7.19
C SER A 52 2.70 4.11 6.29
N TYR A 53 2.70 4.43 5.00
CA TYR A 53 2.03 3.61 4.00
C TYR A 53 3.06 2.71 3.34
N ILE A 54 2.82 1.40 3.32
CA ILE A 54 3.75 0.42 2.76
C ILE A 54 3.02 -0.55 1.84
N ILE A 55 3.71 -1.07 0.83
CA ILE A 55 3.20 -2.13 -0.02
C ILE A 55 3.39 -3.47 0.69
N VAL A 56 2.32 -4.23 0.78
CA VAL A 56 2.30 -5.55 1.43
C VAL A 56 1.42 -6.50 0.65
N SER A 57 1.62 -7.80 0.84
CA SER A 57 0.70 -8.80 0.29
C SER A 57 -0.67 -8.73 0.97
N GLU A 58 -1.73 -9.13 0.27
CA GLU A 58 -3.08 -9.22 0.87
C GLU A 58 -3.10 -10.14 2.10
N ASN A 59 -2.36 -11.25 2.07
CA ASN A 59 -2.30 -12.17 3.19
C ASN A 59 -1.66 -11.50 4.43
N GLU A 60 -0.53 -10.82 4.23
CA GLU A 60 0.14 -10.11 5.31
C GLU A 60 -0.71 -8.96 5.87
N ALA A 61 -1.40 -8.21 4.99
CA ALA A 61 -2.35 -7.19 5.39
C ALA A 61 -3.45 -7.77 6.28
N ASN A 62 -4.05 -8.90 5.87
CA ASN A 62 -5.10 -9.58 6.63
C ASN A 62 -4.60 -10.07 7.98
N GLU A 63 -3.39 -10.61 8.07
CA GLU A 63 -2.80 -11.01 9.35
C GLU A 63 -2.58 -9.80 10.27
N GLY A 64 -2.01 -8.71 9.75
CA GLY A 64 -1.71 -7.50 10.53
C GLY A 64 -2.94 -6.69 10.93
N LEU A 65 -4.05 -6.79 10.19
CA LEU A 65 -5.35 -6.20 10.55
C LEU A 65 -6.06 -7.01 11.65
N ASN A 66 -5.99 -8.34 11.59
CA ASN A 66 -6.68 -9.23 12.53
C ASN A 66 -5.92 -9.47 13.83
N ARG A 67 -4.61 -9.22 13.85
CA ARG A 67 -3.74 -9.42 15.02
C ARG A 67 -2.88 -8.18 15.28
N PRO A 68 -3.46 -7.10 15.84
CA PRO A 68 -2.67 -5.93 16.17
C PRO A 68 -1.58 -6.30 17.17
N ARG A 69 -0.30 -6.17 16.77
CA ARG A 69 0.82 -6.38 17.71
C ARG A 69 0.92 -5.17 18.61
N LYS A 70 1.53 -5.36 19.78
CA LYS A 70 1.61 -4.34 20.84
C LYS A 70 2.31 -3.05 20.39
N PHE A 71 3.19 -3.12 19.39
CA PHE A 71 4.01 -1.99 18.94
C PHE A 71 3.86 -1.64 17.47
N GLU A 72 3.29 -2.55 16.66
CA GLU A 72 3.10 -2.36 15.23
C GLU A 72 1.88 -3.12 14.72
N TRP A 73 1.02 -2.47 13.94
CA TRP A 73 -0.14 -3.09 13.34
C TRP A 73 -0.55 -2.40 12.04
N TYR A 74 -1.39 -3.06 11.26
CA TYR A 74 -2.04 -2.44 10.12
C TYR A 74 -3.39 -1.86 10.54
N ALA A 75 -3.61 -0.59 10.24
CA ALA A 75 -4.85 0.11 10.57
C ALA A 75 -5.83 0.16 9.38
N SER A 76 -5.34 0.00 8.15
CA SER A 76 -6.15 -0.01 6.93
C SER A 76 -5.38 -0.68 5.80
N PHE A 77 -6.09 -1.23 4.82
CA PHE A 77 -5.53 -1.78 3.60
C PHE A 77 -6.29 -1.26 2.39
N PHE A 78 -5.55 -0.88 1.34
CA PHE A 78 -6.04 -0.39 0.07
C PHE A 78 -5.58 -1.37 -1.02
N PRO A 79 -6.46 -2.25 -1.52
CA PRO A 79 -6.09 -3.21 -2.56
C PRO A 79 -5.73 -2.50 -3.87
N LYS A 80 -5.02 -3.16 -4.78
CA LYS A 80 -4.70 -2.60 -6.11
C LYS A 80 -5.93 -2.03 -6.83
N SER A 81 -7.07 -2.74 -6.75
CA SER A 81 -8.34 -2.32 -7.33
C SER A 81 -8.84 -0.96 -6.82
N TYR A 82 -8.47 -0.53 -5.62
CA TYR A 82 -8.74 0.83 -5.13
C TYR A 82 -8.05 1.89 -6.00
N PHE A 83 -6.77 1.66 -6.31
CA PHE A 83 -5.97 2.58 -7.11
C PHE A 83 -6.37 2.54 -8.58
N GLU A 84 -6.71 1.37 -9.12
CA GLU A 84 -7.27 1.25 -10.49
C GLU A 84 -8.57 2.06 -10.63
N ASN A 85 -9.49 1.94 -9.67
CA ASN A 85 -10.71 2.75 -9.66
C ASN A 85 -10.42 4.26 -9.51
N LEU A 86 -9.41 4.63 -8.71
CA LEU A 86 -9.00 6.02 -8.57
C LEU A 86 -8.41 6.56 -9.87
N ARG A 87 -7.59 5.76 -10.57
CA ARG A 87 -7.01 6.07 -11.87
C ARG A 87 -8.10 6.42 -12.89
N GLU A 88 -9.13 5.57 -12.99
CA GLU A 88 -10.25 5.81 -13.91
C GLU A 88 -11.04 7.08 -13.55
N LYS A 89 -11.17 7.40 -12.26
CA LYS A 89 -11.81 8.65 -11.82
C LYS A 89 -11.01 9.90 -12.15
N LEU A 90 -9.67 9.81 -12.22
CA LEU A 90 -8.80 10.95 -12.53
C LEU A 90 -8.65 11.19 -14.04
N LYS A 91 -8.99 10.20 -14.88
CA LYS A 91 -9.01 10.33 -16.34
C LYS A 91 -10.27 11.01 -16.88
N ASN A 92 -11.36 10.97 -16.13
CA ASN A 92 -12.65 11.57 -16.46
C ASN A 92 -12.79 12.96 -15.82
#